data_AF-A0A5B8VL91-F1
#
_entry.id   AF-A0A5B8VL91-F1
#
_cell.length_a   1.000
_cell.length_b   1.000
_cell.length_c   1.000
_cell.angle_alpha   90.00
_cell.angle_beta   90.00
_cell.angle_gamma   90.00
#
_symmetry.space_group_name_H-M   'P 1'
#
loop_
_entity.id
_entity.type
_entity.pdbx_description
1 polymer ?
#
loop_
_entity_poly.entity_id
_entity_poly.type
_entity_poly.pdbx_seq_one_letter_code
_entity_poly.pdbx_strand_id
1 'polypeptide(L)'
;MKKAIPVSLILVALSLVGFVFLQVNWVVNIVQTQEQKISFRVFKGAADAADSLGKFSAAAMRLRDQSLTFPFNGSVLPSIKVNQRFSESEVNQIINKALERNEADKYKIEYAITYGQGSAGIPEQITPNFALLAQKLVTDSVLRENTPAQSFPIDARQEDGYVTANEFLTVFIPDLNSQAWQSLTWILFGSALLTLITISAFYLTVRTMLQQRKLSKIKSDFINNMTHEFKTPLATISLAVDALQNEKVQGNKEKSGYFSGIIKEENRRMNKHVETILQAALMEKQELNLKKRIYTSMIWFVTW
;
A
#
# COMPACT_ATOMS: atom_id res chain seq x y z
N MET A 1 4.65 36.76 -8.40
CA MET A 1 4.80 35.35 -8.84
C MET A 1 6.01 34.58 -8.25
N LYS A 2 7.14 35.22 -7.90
CA LYS A 2 8.36 34.52 -7.40
C LYS A 2 8.17 33.67 -6.11
N LYS A 3 7.21 34.01 -5.24
CA LYS A 3 6.94 33.29 -3.97
C LYS A 3 5.92 32.14 -4.06
N ALA A 4 5.07 32.08 -5.09
CA ALA A 4 4.01 31.06 -5.18
C ALA A 4 4.57 29.66 -5.49
N ILE A 5 5.61 29.62 -6.30
CA ILE A 5 6.20 28.38 -6.78
C ILE A 5 6.92 27.58 -5.66
N PRO A 6 7.77 28.16 -4.78
CA PRO A 6 8.34 27.41 -3.65
C PRO A 6 7.26 26.96 -2.64
N VAL A 7 6.21 27.76 -2.43
CA VAL A 7 5.09 27.39 -1.54
C VAL A 7 4.33 26.18 -2.09
N SER A 8 4.02 26.15 -3.40
CA SER A 8 3.37 24.98 -4.02
C SER A 8 4.21 23.70 -3.89
N LEU A 9 5.54 23.82 -3.97
CA LEU A 9 6.45 22.68 -3.86
C LEU A 9 6.48 22.10 -2.44
N ILE A 10 6.47 22.98 -1.43
CA ILE A 10 6.37 22.60 -0.02
C ILE A 10 5.02 21.94 0.27
N LEU A 11 3.92 22.50 -0.24
CA LEU A 11 2.58 21.94 -0.06
C LEU A 11 2.45 20.54 -0.67
N VAL A 12 2.96 20.34 -1.88
CA VAL A 12 2.90 19.01 -2.53
C VAL A 12 3.80 18.01 -1.81
N ALA A 13 4.99 18.42 -1.35
CA ALA A 13 5.85 17.54 -0.55
C ALA A 13 5.18 17.13 0.78
N LEU A 14 4.54 18.08 1.47
CA LEU A 14 3.80 17.82 2.70
C LEU A 14 2.59 16.91 2.46
N SER A 15 1.89 17.10 1.34
CA SER A 15 0.81 16.21 0.90
C SER A 15 1.31 14.79 0.61
N LEU A 16 2.48 14.62 0.00
CA LEU A 16 3.07 13.30 -0.25
C LEU A 16 3.40 12.57 1.05
N VAL A 17 4.01 13.28 2.01
CA VAL A 17 4.30 12.73 3.35
C VAL A 17 3.01 12.31 4.05
N GLY A 18 1.99 13.18 4.02
CA GLY A 18 0.68 12.87 4.60
C GLY A 18 0.03 11.65 3.95
N PHE A 19 0.12 11.52 2.62
CA PHE A 19 -0.39 10.36 1.90
C PHE A 19 0.32 9.06 2.32
N VAL A 20 1.65 9.05 2.37
CA VAL A 20 2.42 7.88 2.82
C VAL A 20 2.08 7.52 4.27
N PHE A 21 1.94 8.51 5.15
CA PHE A 21 1.50 8.29 6.52
C PHE A 21 0.12 7.64 6.59
N LEU A 22 -0.86 8.12 5.82
CA LEU A 22 -2.18 7.53 5.74
C LEU A 22 -2.14 6.09 5.20
N GLN A 23 -1.32 5.81 4.18
CA GLN A 23 -1.15 4.46 3.65
C GLN A 23 -0.59 3.48 4.71
N VAL A 24 0.43 3.90 5.47
CA VAL A 24 1.00 3.06 6.53
C VAL A 24 -0.02 2.78 7.63
N ASN A 25 -0.73 3.80 8.11
CA ASN A 25 -1.77 3.62 9.13
C ASN A 25 -2.91 2.72 8.62
N TRP A 26 -3.32 2.90 7.38
CA TRP A 26 -4.34 2.05 6.75
C TRP A 26 -3.91 0.58 6.68
N VAL A 27 -2.65 0.31 6.34
CA VAL A 27 -2.10 -1.06 6.33
C VAL A 27 -2.17 -1.69 7.72
N VAL A 28 -1.69 -0.98 8.75
CA VAL A 28 -1.72 -1.47 10.14
C VAL A 28 -3.17 -1.76 10.58
N ASN A 29 -4.10 -0.86 10.28
CA ASN A 29 -5.52 -1.05 10.61
C ASN A 29 -6.14 -2.25 9.89
N ILE A 30 -5.77 -2.48 8.63
CA ILE A 30 -6.25 -3.64 7.88
C ILE A 30 -5.70 -4.94 8.45
N VAL A 31 -4.43 -4.99 8.82
CA VAL A 31 -3.84 -6.18 9.47
C VAL A 31 -4.61 -6.49 10.76
N GLN A 32 -4.81 -5.51 11.64
CA GLN A 32 -5.60 -5.68 12.86
C GLN A 32 -7.04 -6.14 12.58
N THR A 33 -7.68 -5.58 11.54
CA THR A 33 -9.03 -6.00 11.14
C THR A 33 -9.04 -7.44 10.61
N GLN A 34 -7.99 -7.88 9.91
CA GLN A 34 -7.88 -9.26 9.47
C GLN A 34 -7.66 -10.22 10.64
N GLU A 35 -6.82 -9.87 11.62
CA GLU A 35 -6.64 -10.68 12.83
C GLU A 35 -7.97 -10.94 13.55
N GLN A 36 -8.80 -9.89 13.68
CA GLN A 36 -10.15 -10.02 14.26
C GLN A 36 -11.07 -10.90 13.41
N LYS A 37 -11.05 -10.75 12.07
CA LYS A 37 -11.86 -11.59 11.17
C LYS A 37 -11.44 -13.05 11.22
N ILE A 38 -10.15 -13.33 11.24
CA ILE A 38 -9.59 -14.69 11.35
C ILE A 38 -10.04 -15.29 12.69
N SER A 39 -9.82 -14.58 13.79
CA SER A 39 -10.23 -15.02 15.13
C SER A 39 -11.72 -15.32 15.18
N PHE A 40 -12.56 -14.42 14.70
CA PHE A 40 -14.00 -14.61 14.65
C PHE A 40 -14.42 -15.85 13.84
N ARG A 41 -13.85 -16.04 12.65
CA ARG A 41 -14.15 -17.20 11.78
C ARG A 41 -13.73 -18.52 12.42
N VAL A 42 -12.52 -18.57 12.97
CA VAL A 42 -11.99 -19.75 13.66
C VAL A 42 -12.81 -20.07 14.90
N PHE A 43 -13.09 -19.09 15.74
CA PHE A 43 -13.86 -19.27 16.98
C PHE A 43 -15.31 -19.63 16.71
N LYS A 44 -15.93 -19.06 15.67
CA LYS A 44 -17.25 -19.48 15.23
C LYS A 44 -17.25 -20.93 14.71
N GLY A 45 -16.26 -21.30 13.90
CA GLY A 45 -16.09 -22.68 13.43
C GLY A 45 -15.84 -23.66 14.58
N ALA A 46 -15.07 -23.27 15.59
CA ALA A 46 -14.83 -24.05 16.79
C ALA A 46 -16.10 -24.20 17.65
N ALA A 47 -16.89 -23.14 17.80
CA ALA A 47 -18.19 -23.21 18.46
C ALA A 47 -19.16 -24.16 17.73
N ASP A 48 -19.23 -24.07 16.39
CA ASP A 48 -20.04 -24.98 15.57
C ASP A 48 -19.54 -26.44 15.66
N ALA A 49 -18.22 -26.64 15.77
CA ALA A 49 -17.62 -27.94 16.00
C ALA A 49 -17.99 -28.49 17.38
N ALA A 50 -17.92 -27.66 18.43
CA ALA A 50 -18.30 -28.03 19.79
C ALA A 50 -19.79 -28.43 19.88
N ASP A 51 -20.71 -27.67 19.26
CA ASP A 51 -22.13 -28.05 19.16
C ASP A 51 -22.31 -29.36 18.36
N SER A 52 -21.50 -29.59 17.32
CA SER A 52 -21.55 -30.82 16.54
C SER A 52 -21.04 -32.04 17.32
N LEU A 53 -19.98 -31.88 18.13
CA LEU A 53 -19.47 -32.90 19.05
C LEU A 53 -20.42 -33.16 20.23
N GLY A 54 -21.20 -32.14 20.62
CA GLY A 54 -22.23 -32.22 21.66
C GLY A 54 -23.52 -32.93 21.22
N LYS A 55 -23.80 -32.99 19.91
CA LYS A 55 -24.94 -33.74 19.34
C LYS A 55 -24.71 -35.24 19.51
N PHE A 56 -25.21 -35.75 20.63
CA PHE A 56 -25.24 -37.15 21.01
C PHE A 56 -26.31 -37.92 20.23
N SER A 57 -26.10 -39.24 20.06
CA SER A 57 -27.18 -40.18 19.72
C SER A 57 -26.99 -41.42 20.57
N ALA A 58 -27.87 -41.61 21.56
CA ALA A 58 -27.86 -42.81 22.41
C ALA A 58 -28.04 -44.10 21.60
N ALA A 59 -28.74 -44.01 20.46
CA ALA A 59 -28.94 -45.10 19.52
C ALA A 59 -27.63 -45.56 18.85
N ALA A 60 -26.75 -44.63 18.46
CA ALA A 60 -25.46 -44.96 17.84
C ALA A 60 -24.50 -45.69 18.81
N MET A 61 -24.59 -45.40 20.12
CA MET A 61 -23.76 -46.03 21.12
C MET A 61 -24.22 -47.46 21.47
N ARG A 62 -25.54 -47.70 21.56
CA ARG A 62 -26.12 -49.04 21.74
C ARG A 62 -25.77 -50.01 20.60
N LEU A 63 -25.55 -49.49 19.39
CA LEU A 63 -25.12 -50.26 18.23
C LEU A 63 -23.63 -50.64 18.29
N ARG A 64 -22.81 -49.89 19.04
CA ARG A 64 -21.35 -50.05 19.10
C ARG A 64 -20.88 -50.96 20.25
N ASP A 65 -21.59 -50.96 21.38
CA ASP A 65 -21.31 -51.88 22.49
C ASP A 65 -22.62 -52.34 23.18
N GLN A 66 -23.05 -53.56 22.84
CA GLN A 66 -24.25 -54.19 23.40
C GLN A 66 -24.08 -54.68 24.85
N SER A 67 -22.85 -54.63 25.40
CA SER A 67 -22.53 -55.12 26.75
C SER A 67 -22.59 -54.04 27.84
N LEU A 68 -22.80 -52.77 27.46
CA LEU A 68 -22.97 -51.66 28.40
C LEU A 68 -24.30 -51.76 29.16
N THR A 69 -24.34 -52.62 30.17
CA THR A 69 -25.38 -52.59 31.21
C THR A 69 -24.99 -51.51 32.21
N PHE A 70 -25.65 -50.36 32.17
CA PHE A 70 -25.46 -49.32 33.17
C PHE A 70 -26.21 -49.73 34.45
N PRO A 71 -25.53 -50.09 35.56
CA PRO A 71 -26.23 -50.38 36.81
C PRO A 71 -26.84 -49.07 37.31
N PHE A 72 -28.15 -48.93 37.11
CA PHE A 72 -28.91 -47.74 37.47
C PHE A 72 -29.13 -47.72 38.99
N ASN A 73 -28.08 -47.48 39.77
CA ASN A 73 -28.17 -47.34 41.21
C ASN A 73 -28.43 -45.88 41.59
N GLY A 74 -29.55 -45.33 41.11
CA GLY A 74 -30.29 -44.21 41.70
C GLY A 74 -29.63 -42.84 41.93
N SER A 75 -28.34 -42.59 41.67
CA SER A 75 -27.75 -41.30 42.08
C SER A 75 -26.78 -40.61 41.12
N VAL A 76 -26.17 -41.28 40.14
CA VAL A 76 -25.31 -40.61 39.14
C VAL A 76 -25.39 -41.32 37.79
N LEU A 77 -25.84 -40.60 36.77
CA LEU A 77 -25.73 -41.06 35.38
C LEU A 77 -24.26 -41.00 34.96
N PRO A 78 -23.66 -42.10 34.46
CA PRO A 78 -22.26 -42.08 34.04
C PRO A 78 -22.09 -41.12 32.86
N SER A 79 -21.12 -40.22 32.97
CA SER A 79 -20.85 -39.23 31.94
C SER A 79 -19.96 -39.81 30.84
N ILE A 80 -20.46 -39.76 29.61
CA ILE A 80 -19.73 -40.27 28.44
C ILE A 80 -18.89 -39.13 27.86
N LYS A 81 -17.60 -39.40 27.63
CA LYS A 81 -16.59 -38.45 27.11
C LYS A 81 -16.52 -38.43 25.58
N VAL A 82 -15.92 -37.41 24.96
CA VAL A 82 -15.77 -37.32 23.49
C VAL A 82 -14.93 -38.47 22.95
N ASN A 83 -13.80 -38.80 23.59
CA ASN A 83 -12.91 -39.90 23.17
C ASN A 83 -13.54 -41.30 23.22
N GLN A 84 -14.62 -41.46 23.99
CA GLN A 84 -15.43 -42.69 24.03
C GLN A 84 -16.50 -42.71 22.93
N ARG A 85 -16.90 -41.54 22.43
CA ARG A 85 -17.94 -41.38 21.39
C ARG A 85 -17.37 -41.41 19.99
N PHE A 86 -16.22 -40.76 19.80
CA PHE A 86 -15.61 -40.51 18.50
C PHE A 86 -14.16 -40.97 18.51
N SER A 87 -13.73 -41.57 17.41
CA SER A 87 -12.31 -41.78 17.13
C SER A 87 -11.62 -40.44 16.86
N GLU A 88 -10.29 -40.41 17.00
CA GLU A 88 -9.54 -39.18 16.75
C GLU A 88 -9.75 -38.63 15.32
N SER A 89 -9.90 -39.53 14.35
CA SER A 89 -10.14 -39.18 12.95
C SER A 89 -11.51 -38.51 12.73
N GLU A 90 -12.55 -38.99 13.43
CA GLU A 90 -13.90 -38.43 13.35
C GLU A 90 -13.96 -37.02 13.98
N VAL A 91 -13.29 -36.84 15.12
CA VAL A 91 -13.16 -35.52 15.75
C VAL A 91 -12.47 -34.53 14.81
N ASN A 92 -11.35 -34.93 14.21
CA ASN A 92 -10.64 -34.12 13.22
C ASN A 92 -11.55 -33.74 12.03
N GLN A 93 -12.32 -34.70 11.50
CA GLN A 93 -13.24 -34.44 10.39
C GLN A 93 -14.36 -33.47 10.78
N ILE A 94 -14.96 -33.62 11.96
CA ILE A 94 -16.02 -32.73 12.46
C ILE A 94 -15.49 -31.30 12.59
N ILE A 95 -14.31 -31.13 13.20
CA ILE A 95 -13.67 -29.82 13.38
C ILE A 95 -13.34 -29.20 12.03
N ASN A 96 -12.64 -29.93 11.14
CA ASN A 96 -12.26 -29.43 9.82
C ASN A 96 -13.49 -29.01 9.00
N LYS A 97 -14.55 -29.82 8.97
CA LYS A 97 -15.80 -29.48 8.28
C LYS A 97 -16.49 -28.25 8.87
N ALA A 98 -16.43 -28.05 10.19
CA ALA A 98 -16.99 -26.86 10.83
C ALA A 98 -16.17 -25.59 10.51
N LEU A 99 -14.85 -25.71 10.39
CA LEU A 99 -13.96 -24.63 9.98
C LEU A 99 -14.15 -24.28 8.50
N GLU A 100 -14.26 -25.27 7.61
CA GLU A 100 -14.57 -25.07 6.19
C GLU A 100 -15.86 -24.28 5.99
N ARG A 101 -16.93 -24.65 6.72
CA ARG A 101 -18.21 -23.91 6.68
C ARG A 101 -18.10 -22.45 7.11
N ASN A 102 -17.08 -22.10 7.88
CA ASN A 102 -16.82 -20.75 8.37
C ASN A 102 -15.62 -20.08 7.66
N GLU A 103 -15.16 -20.63 6.53
CA GLU A 103 -14.01 -20.15 5.75
C GLU A 103 -12.72 -20.01 6.59
N ALA A 104 -12.52 -20.93 7.52
CA ALA A 104 -11.43 -20.94 8.50
C ALA A 104 -10.44 -22.10 8.32
N ASP A 105 -10.70 -23.02 7.40
CA ASP A 105 -9.91 -24.23 7.09
C ASP A 105 -8.47 -23.94 6.66
N LYS A 106 -8.25 -22.79 6.02
CA LYS A 106 -6.93 -22.34 5.56
C LYS A 106 -6.02 -21.80 6.67
N TYR A 107 -6.55 -21.55 7.87
CA TYR A 107 -5.78 -20.99 8.97
C TYR A 107 -5.23 -22.11 9.84
N LYS A 108 -3.97 -21.93 10.27
CA LYS A 108 -3.34 -22.85 11.22
C LYS A 108 -3.97 -22.65 12.58
N ILE A 109 -4.44 -23.76 13.15
CA ILE A 109 -4.99 -23.82 14.51
C ILE A 109 -4.40 -25.02 15.24
N GLU A 110 -4.34 -24.91 16.55
CA GLU A 110 -4.06 -26.04 17.45
C GLU A 110 -5.27 -26.19 18.38
N TYR A 111 -5.70 -27.41 18.68
CA TYR A 111 -6.87 -27.62 19.52
C TYR A 111 -6.67 -28.75 20.53
N ALA A 112 -7.45 -28.68 21.61
CA ALA A 112 -7.56 -29.73 22.59
C ALA A 112 -9.00 -29.88 23.07
N ILE A 113 -9.40 -31.11 23.34
CA ILE A 113 -10.58 -31.40 24.14
C ILE A 113 -10.11 -31.63 25.58
N THR A 114 -10.62 -30.81 26.49
CA THR A 114 -10.27 -30.87 27.91
C THR A 114 -11.49 -31.25 28.74
N TYR A 115 -11.28 -32.14 29.71
CA TYR A 115 -12.30 -32.49 30.69
C TYR A 115 -12.11 -31.69 31.98
N GLY A 116 -13.19 -31.09 32.51
CA GLY A 116 -13.18 -30.36 33.79
C GLY A 116 -13.34 -28.84 33.63
N GLN A 117 -12.48 -28.05 34.27
CA GLN A 117 -12.61 -26.58 34.35
C GLN A 117 -11.95 -25.89 33.14
N GLY A 118 -12.64 -25.85 31.99
CA GLY A 118 -12.23 -25.07 30.82
C GLY A 118 -10.80 -25.37 30.32
N SER A 119 -9.99 -24.33 30.12
CA SER A 119 -8.61 -24.43 29.59
C SER A 119 -7.59 -25.06 30.57
N ALA A 120 -7.98 -25.31 31.82
CA ALA A 120 -7.15 -25.97 32.85
C ALA A 120 -7.54 -27.44 33.07
N GLY A 121 -8.44 -27.98 32.24
CA GLY A 121 -8.86 -29.38 32.29
C GLY A 121 -7.76 -30.34 31.83
N ILE A 122 -7.95 -31.63 32.13
CA ILE A 122 -7.02 -32.67 31.68
C ILE A 122 -7.22 -32.83 30.16
N PRO A 123 -6.18 -32.63 29.33
CA PRO A 123 -6.29 -32.82 27.89
C PRO A 123 -6.53 -34.30 27.58
N GLU A 124 -7.60 -34.58 26.86
CA GLU A 124 -7.98 -35.95 26.48
C GLU A 124 -7.68 -36.27 25.02
N GLN A 125 -7.77 -35.26 24.16
CA GLN A 125 -7.37 -35.33 22.77
C GLN A 125 -6.75 -34.00 22.38
N ILE A 126 -5.56 -34.02 21.78
CA ILE A 126 -4.80 -32.80 21.47
C ILE A 126 -4.14 -32.91 20.09
N THR A 127 -4.01 -31.79 19.40
CA THR A 127 -3.11 -31.71 18.26
C THR A 127 -1.64 -31.80 18.71
N PRO A 128 -0.72 -32.30 17.86
CA PRO A 128 0.65 -32.62 18.28
C PRO A 128 1.43 -31.47 18.94
N ASN A 129 1.21 -30.23 18.53
CA ASN A 129 1.92 -29.08 19.08
C ASN A 129 1.16 -28.38 20.21
N PHE A 130 -0.08 -28.78 20.50
CA PHE A 130 -0.92 -28.11 21.48
C PHE A 130 -0.27 -28.06 22.86
N ALA A 131 0.27 -29.17 23.35
CA ALA A 131 0.88 -29.24 24.68
C ALA A 131 2.13 -28.34 24.80
N LEU A 132 2.98 -28.35 23.76
CA LEU A 132 4.17 -27.50 23.71
C LEU A 132 3.78 -26.02 23.64
N LEU A 133 2.78 -25.68 22.83
CA LEU A 133 2.28 -24.32 22.70
C LEU A 133 1.65 -23.86 24.02
N ALA A 134 0.79 -24.66 24.63
CA ALA A 134 0.17 -24.39 25.93
C ALA A 134 1.23 -24.07 27.01
N GLN A 135 2.30 -24.87 27.09
CA GLN A 135 3.40 -24.62 28.01
C GLN A 135 4.10 -23.28 27.73
N LYS A 136 4.42 -23.00 26.45
CA LYS A 136 5.08 -21.74 26.07
C LYS A 136 4.21 -20.52 26.37
N LEU A 137 2.90 -20.61 26.17
CA LEU A 137 1.95 -19.52 26.46
C LEU A 137 1.89 -19.16 27.95
N VAL A 138 2.25 -20.06 28.86
CA VAL A 138 2.34 -19.78 30.30
C VAL A 138 3.60 -18.97 30.63
N THR A 139 4.71 -19.22 29.93
CA THR A 139 6.01 -18.60 30.24
C THR A 139 6.28 -17.33 29.41
N ASP A 140 5.74 -17.24 28.20
CA ASP A 140 6.00 -16.15 27.26
C ASP A 140 4.76 -15.25 27.10
N SER A 141 4.84 -14.06 27.71
CA SER A 141 3.74 -13.08 27.66
C SER A 141 3.49 -12.52 26.26
N VAL A 142 4.54 -12.42 25.43
CA VAL A 142 4.44 -11.90 24.05
C VAL A 142 3.78 -12.93 23.14
N LEU A 143 4.17 -14.20 23.29
CA LEU A 143 3.52 -15.29 22.57
C LEU A 143 2.05 -15.43 22.95
N ARG A 144 1.72 -15.24 24.24
CA ARG A 144 0.34 -15.28 24.74
C ARG A 144 -0.54 -14.19 24.16
N GLU A 145 -0.02 -12.97 24.03
CA GLU A 145 -0.76 -11.86 23.41
C GLU A 145 -1.01 -12.12 21.92
N ASN A 146 -0.07 -12.76 21.23
CA ASN A 146 -0.15 -13.03 19.79
C ASN A 146 -0.83 -14.36 19.43
N THR A 147 -1.29 -15.13 20.41
CA THR A 147 -1.94 -16.44 20.22
C THR A 147 -3.30 -16.44 20.91
N PRO A 148 -4.34 -15.93 20.25
CA PRO A 148 -5.68 -15.95 20.83
C PRO A 148 -6.12 -17.38 21.13
N ALA A 149 -6.74 -17.52 22.29
CA ALA A 149 -7.21 -18.78 22.83
C ALA A 149 -8.66 -18.62 23.29
N GLN A 150 -9.51 -19.58 22.92
CA GLN A 150 -10.88 -19.63 23.43
C GLN A 150 -11.31 -21.08 23.64
N SER A 151 -12.01 -21.31 24.75
CA SER A 151 -12.62 -22.60 25.09
C SER A 151 -14.12 -22.54 24.87
N PHE A 152 -14.66 -23.56 24.20
CA PHE A 152 -16.09 -23.69 23.87
C PHE A 152 -16.65 -24.91 24.61
N PRO A 153 -17.76 -24.77 25.36
CA PRO A 153 -18.39 -25.91 26.01
C PRO A 153 -18.91 -26.88 24.94
N ILE A 154 -18.69 -28.17 25.15
CA ILE A 154 -19.29 -29.23 24.34
C ILE A 154 -20.58 -29.62 25.05
N ASP A 155 -21.65 -28.88 24.74
CA ASP A 155 -22.93 -29.00 25.44
C ASP A 155 -23.53 -30.39 25.26
N ALA A 156 -23.77 -31.05 26.39
CA ALA A 156 -24.52 -32.29 26.52
C ALA A 156 -25.98 -32.06 26.10
N ARG A 157 -26.40 -32.50 24.91
CA ARG A 157 -27.86 -32.70 24.73
C ARG A 157 -28.24 -33.95 25.51
N GLN A 158 -29.00 -33.75 26.60
CA GLN A 158 -29.59 -34.82 27.39
C GLN A 158 -30.64 -35.54 26.54
N GLU A 159 -30.20 -36.56 25.82
CA GLU A 159 -31.07 -37.46 25.07
C GLU A 159 -31.01 -38.83 25.77
N ASP A 160 -32.19 -39.42 26.01
CA ASP A 160 -32.35 -40.77 26.58
C ASP A 160 -31.75 -41.01 27.97
N GLY A 161 -31.71 -39.97 28.83
CA GLY A 161 -31.36 -40.15 30.25
C GLY A 161 -29.87 -40.35 30.52
N TYR A 162 -28.99 -39.90 29.63
CA TYR A 162 -27.54 -39.81 29.87
C TYR A 162 -27.11 -38.34 30.04
N VAL A 163 -26.06 -38.11 30.82
CA VAL A 163 -25.40 -36.81 30.97
C VAL A 163 -24.06 -36.91 30.23
N THR A 164 -23.68 -35.96 29.36
CA THR A 164 -22.30 -35.98 28.81
C THR A 164 -21.33 -35.36 29.80
N ALA A 165 -20.06 -35.71 29.67
CA ALA A 165 -19.00 -35.12 30.48
C ALA A 165 -18.90 -33.61 30.24
N ASN A 166 -18.51 -32.85 31.29
CA ASN A 166 -18.22 -31.42 31.17
C ASN A 166 -16.88 -31.23 30.43
N GLU A 167 -16.96 -31.19 29.10
CA GLU A 167 -15.83 -31.12 28.19
C GLU A 167 -15.82 -29.79 27.43
N PHE A 168 -14.63 -29.28 27.14
CA PHE A 168 -14.44 -28.05 26.39
C PHE A 168 -13.54 -28.30 25.19
N LEU A 169 -13.92 -27.75 24.04
CA LEU A 169 -13.03 -27.61 22.90
C LEU A 169 -12.24 -26.31 23.06
N THR A 170 -10.95 -26.41 23.37
CA THR A 170 -10.03 -25.28 23.45
C THR A 170 -9.27 -25.14 22.14
N VAL A 171 -9.31 -23.95 21.54
CA VAL A 171 -8.63 -23.66 20.27
C VAL A 171 -7.64 -22.52 20.46
N PHE A 172 -6.43 -22.71 19.95
CA PHE A 172 -5.37 -21.73 19.85
C PHE A 172 -5.12 -21.37 18.38
N ILE A 173 -4.89 -20.08 18.13
CA ILE A 173 -4.53 -19.57 16.80
C ILE A 173 -3.07 -19.12 16.84
N PRO A 174 -2.09 -20.01 16.55
CA PRO A 174 -0.68 -19.65 16.59
C PRO A 174 -0.33 -18.62 15.53
N ASP A 175 0.60 -17.71 15.83
CA ASP A 175 1.16 -16.75 14.89
C ASP A 175 0.10 -15.95 14.10
N LEU A 176 -0.99 -15.55 14.76
CA LEU A 176 -2.13 -14.89 14.12
C LEU A 176 -1.70 -13.67 13.28
N ASN A 177 -0.79 -12.85 13.80
CA ASN A 177 -0.24 -11.70 13.10
C ASN A 177 0.42 -12.11 11.77
N SER A 178 1.27 -13.13 11.79
CA SER A 178 1.95 -13.65 10.60
C SER A 178 0.95 -14.19 9.57
N GLN A 179 -0.07 -14.93 10.04
CA GLN A 179 -1.14 -15.44 9.18
C GLN A 179 -1.94 -14.29 8.53
N ALA A 180 -2.21 -13.22 9.28
CA ALA A 180 -2.88 -12.02 8.76
C ALA A 180 -2.03 -11.32 7.69
N TRP A 181 -0.74 -11.08 7.93
CA TRP A 181 0.18 -10.48 6.96
C TRP A 181 0.27 -11.27 5.65
N GLN A 182 0.38 -12.60 5.74
CA GLN A 182 0.45 -13.47 4.56
C GLN A 182 -0.81 -13.39 3.71
N SER A 183 -1.98 -13.33 4.35
CA SER A 183 -3.26 -13.19 3.64
C SER A 183 -3.42 -11.86 2.88
N LEU A 184 -2.68 -10.84 3.29
CA LEU A 184 -2.73 -9.49 2.74
C LEU A 184 -1.64 -9.19 1.71
N THR A 185 -0.78 -10.17 1.38
CA THR A 185 0.38 -10.00 0.49
C THR A 185 0.04 -9.25 -0.80
N TRP A 186 -1.07 -9.60 -1.46
CA TRP A 186 -1.50 -8.93 -2.70
C TRP A 186 -1.90 -7.46 -2.51
N ILE A 187 -2.57 -7.15 -1.41
CA ILE A 187 -2.98 -5.79 -1.06
C ILE A 187 -1.75 -4.94 -0.72
N LEU A 188 -0.79 -5.53 0.00
CA LEU A 188 0.48 -4.88 0.36
C LEU A 188 1.31 -4.58 -0.87
N PHE A 189 1.43 -5.54 -1.79
CA PHE A 189 2.11 -5.33 -3.06
C PHE A 189 1.47 -4.21 -3.88
N GLY A 190 0.14 -4.22 -4.01
CA GLY A 190 -0.61 -3.17 -4.70
C GLY A 190 -0.40 -1.79 -4.08
N SER A 191 -0.43 -1.71 -2.74
CA SER A 191 -0.17 -0.47 -2.00
C SER A 191 1.25 0.05 -2.25
N ALA A 192 2.26 -0.82 -2.15
CA ALA A 192 3.66 -0.46 -2.39
C ALA A 192 3.89 0.01 -3.84
N LEU A 193 3.29 -0.66 -4.82
CA LEU A 193 3.36 -0.26 -6.22
C LEU A 193 2.75 1.13 -6.44
N LEU A 194 1.57 1.40 -5.86
CA LEU A 194 0.92 2.70 -5.95
C LEU A 194 1.78 3.80 -5.30
N THR A 195 2.40 3.52 -4.16
CA THR A 195 3.34 4.46 -3.51
C THR A 195 4.53 4.77 -4.43
N LEU A 196 5.11 3.76 -5.07
CA LEU A 196 6.22 3.93 -6.01
C LEU A 196 5.81 4.79 -7.22
N ILE A 197 4.64 4.54 -7.79
CA ILE A 197 4.09 5.35 -8.90
C ILE A 197 3.93 6.81 -8.46
N THR A 198 3.38 7.04 -7.26
CA THR A 198 3.13 8.39 -6.73
C THR A 198 4.44 9.14 -6.49
N ILE A 199 5.44 8.50 -5.88
CA ILE A 199 6.78 9.07 -5.68
C ILE A 199 7.44 9.39 -7.04
N SER A 200 7.31 8.50 -8.01
CA SER A 200 7.87 8.69 -9.36
C SER A 200 7.23 9.87 -10.09
N ALA A 201 5.91 9.97 -10.03
CA ALA A 201 5.15 11.09 -10.60
C ALA A 201 5.54 12.43 -9.95
N PHE A 202 5.70 12.45 -8.62
CA PHE A 202 6.17 13.63 -7.90
C PHE A 202 7.59 14.03 -8.32
N TYR A 203 8.52 13.07 -8.40
CA TYR A 203 9.88 13.31 -8.87
C TYR A 203 9.90 13.93 -10.28
N LEU A 204 9.14 13.36 -11.22
CA LEU A 204 9.02 13.88 -12.58
C LEU A 204 8.44 15.30 -12.62
N THR A 205 7.46 15.58 -11.77
CA THR A 205 6.85 16.91 -11.64
C THR A 205 7.88 17.93 -11.18
N VAL A 206 8.61 17.64 -10.09
CA VAL A 206 9.66 18.52 -9.56
C VAL A 206 10.76 18.73 -10.60
N ARG A 207 11.21 17.67 -11.28
CA ARG A 207 12.22 17.77 -12.34
C ARG A 207 11.78 18.69 -13.47
N THR A 208 10.57 18.48 -14.00
CA THR A 208 10.00 19.28 -15.09
C THR A 208 9.87 20.75 -14.69
N MET A 209 9.40 21.00 -13.47
CA MET A 209 9.22 22.35 -12.93
C MET A 209 10.55 23.10 -12.76
N LEU A 210 11.61 22.43 -12.30
CA LEU A 210 12.96 23.02 -12.23
C LEU A 210 13.53 23.33 -13.63
N GLN A 211 13.32 22.44 -14.60
CA GLN A 211 13.72 22.68 -15.99
C GLN A 211 12.99 23.88 -16.61
N GLN A 212 11.66 23.98 -16.39
CA GLN A 212 10.86 25.12 -16.84
C GLN A 212 11.37 26.45 -16.24
N ARG A 213 11.71 26.46 -14.95
CA ARG A 213 12.29 27.64 -14.29
C ARG A 213 13.64 28.04 -14.90
N LYS A 214 14.53 27.08 -15.13
CA LYS A 214 15.83 27.33 -15.75
C LYS A 214 15.65 27.92 -17.15
N LEU A 215 14.77 27.34 -17.96
CA LEU A 215 14.48 27.81 -19.31
C LEU A 215 13.87 29.21 -19.30
N SER A 216 12.91 29.47 -18.41
CA SER A 216 12.30 30.79 -18.25
C SER A 216 13.35 31.86 -17.87
N LYS A 217 14.29 31.52 -16.99
CA LYS A 217 15.39 32.42 -16.63
C LYS A 217 16.29 32.73 -17.83
N ILE A 218 16.73 31.70 -18.57
CA ILE A 218 17.56 31.88 -19.78
C ILE A 218 16.85 32.76 -20.81
N LYS A 219 15.55 32.54 -21.05
CA LYS A 219 14.74 33.38 -21.96
C LYS A 219 14.69 34.83 -21.50
N SER A 220 14.50 35.07 -20.20
CA SER A 220 14.47 36.42 -19.64
C SER A 220 15.82 37.12 -19.78
N ASP A 221 16.92 36.42 -19.49
CA ASP A 221 18.28 36.97 -19.58
C ASP A 221 18.65 37.27 -21.04
N PHE A 222 18.25 36.39 -21.97
CA PHE A 222 18.42 36.60 -23.41
C PHE A 222 17.68 37.85 -23.90
N ILE A 223 16.40 38.00 -23.56
CA ILE A 223 15.60 39.18 -23.96
C ILE A 223 16.24 40.46 -23.40
N ASN A 224 16.68 40.44 -22.14
CA ASN A 224 17.30 41.60 -21.51
C ASN A 224 18.63 41.98 -22.18
N ASN A 225 19.48 41.00 -22.48
CA ASN A 225 20.75 41.22 -23.17
C ASN A 225 20.53 41.74 -24.59
N MET A 226 19.64 41.11 -25.37
CA MET A 226 19.33 41.57 -26.73
C MET A 226 18.74 42.98 -26.72
N THR A 227 17.86 43.29 -25.77
CA THR A 227 17.33 44.65 -25.62
C THR A 227 18.45 45.67 -25.39
N HIS A 228 19.42 45.34 -24.55
CA HIS A 228 20.57 46.20 -24.32
C HIS A 228 21.44 46.35 -25.58
N GLU A 229 21.77 45.23 -26.24
CA GLU A 229 22.57 45.22 -27.47
C GLU A 229 21.89 45.93 -28.64
N PHE A 230 20.56 46.06 -28.68
CA PHE A 230 19.85 46.86 -29.68
C PHE A 230 19.75 48.35 -29.33
N LYS A 231 19.72 48.72 -28.05
CA LYS A 231 19.63 50.14 -27.64
C LYS A 231 20.86 50.94 -28.05
N THR A 232 22.05 50.38 -27.90
CA THR A 232 23.33 51.04 -28.25
C THR A 232 23.46 51.40 -29.74
N PRO A 233 23.25 50.47 -30.70
CA PRO A 233 23.31 50.78 -32.13
C PRO A 233 22.23 51.79 -32.54
N LEU A 234 21.01 51.66 -32.00
CA LEU A 234 19.93 52.62 -32.25
C LEU A 234 20.28 54.03 -31.78
N ALA A 235 20.85 54.16 -30.59
CA ALA A 235 21.32 55.46 -30.08
C ALA A 235 22.44 56.05 -30.96
N THR A 236 23.39 55.22 -31.40
CA THR A 236 24.48 55.64 -32.30
C THR A 236 23.96 56.11 -33.66
N ILE A 237 23.00 55.38 -34.24
CA ILE A 237 22.33 55.78 -35.49
C ILE A 237 21.60 57.10 -35.30
N SER A 238 20.85 57.26 -34.20
CA SER A 238 20.14 58.51 -33.90
C SER A 238 21.09 59.69 -33.83
N LEU A 239 22.22 59.56 -33.11
CA LEU A 239 23.24 60.60 -33.00
C LEU A 239 23.87 60.94 -34.36
N ALA A 240 24.14 59.93 -35.20
CA ALA A 240 24.69 60.15 -36.53
C ALA A 240 23.67 60.83 -37.46
N VAL A 241 22.39 60.50 -37.36
CA VAL A 241 21.30 61.17 -38.09
C VAL A 241 21.17 62.63 -37.63
N ASP A 242 21.19 62.90 -36.33
CA ASP A 242 21.15 64.26 -35.79
C ASP A 242 22.34 65.09 -36.26
N ALA A 243 23.53 64.48 -36.33
CA ALA A 243 24.73 65.12 -36.87
C ALA A 243 24.60 65.43 -38.37
N LEU A 244 23.98 64.56 -39.17
CA LEU A 244 23.71 64.80 -40.59
C LEU A 244 22.68 65.91 -40.83
N GLN A 245 21.79 66.18 -39.87
CA GLN A 245 20.84 67.30 -39.94
C GLN A 245 21.49 68.66 -39.61
N ASN A 246 22.71 68.69 -39.08
CA ASN A 246 23.41 69.93 -38.77
C ASN A 246 23.98 70.60 -40.04
N GLU A 247 23.67 71.89 -40.25
CA GLU A 247 24.10 72.67 -41.42
C GLU A 247 25.63 72.63 -41.66
N LYS A 248 26.43 72.60 -40.58
CA LYS A 248 27.91 72.52 -40.66
C LYS A 248 28.41 71.20 -41.22
N VAL A 249 27.63 70.13 -41.09
CA VAL A 249 27.93 68.79 -41.61
C VAL A 249 27.38 68.64 -43.02
N GLN A 250 26.20 69.20 -43.32
CA GLN A 250 25.61 69.18 -44.66
C GLN A 250 26.47 69.88 -45.71
N GLY A 251 27.11 71.00 -45.34
CA GLY A 251 28.05 71.71 -46.23
C GLY A 251 29.39 71.00 -46.43
N ASN A 252 29.69 69.94 -45.67
CA ASN A 252 30.97 69.22 -45.73
C ASN A 252 30.75 67.75 -46.16
N LYS A 253 31.01 67.47 -47.43
CA LYS A 253 30.87 66.11 -48.02
C LYS A 253 31.63 65.02 -47.25
N GLU A 254 32.79 65.34 -46.70
CA GLU A 254 33.62 64.37 -45.98
C GLU A 254 32.96 63.97 -44.64
N LYS A 255 32.48 64.95 -43.87
CA LYS A 255 31.76 64.70 -42.60
C LYS A 255 30.42 64.02 -42.83
N SER A 256 29.69 64.40 -43.88
CA SER A 256 28.44 63.75 -44.24
C SER A 256 28.66 62.28 -44.63
N GLY A 257 29.71 61.99 -45.41
CA GLY A 257 30.13 60.63 -45.74
C GLY A 257 30.49 59.79 -44.51
N TYR A 258 31.20 60.37 -43.54
CA TYR A 258 31.55 59.70 -42.28
C TYR A 258 30.33 59.25 -41.47
N PHE A 259 29.38 60.16 -41.18
CA PHE A 259 28.17 59.80 -40.43
C PHE A 259 27.25 58.85 -41.19
N SER A 260 27.13 58.99 -42.52
CA SER A 260 26.43 58.01 -43.34
C SER A 260 27.08 56.63 -43.29
N GLY A 261 28.42 56.56 -43.19
CA GLY A 261 29.17 55.33 -43.00
C GLY A 261 28.86 54.65 -41.67
N ILE A 262 28.80 55.41 -40.57
CA ILE A 262 28.42 54.90 -39.24
C ILE A 262 27.02 54.29 -39.28
N ILE A 263 26.04 54.99 -39.86
CA ILE A 263 24.66 54.48 -39.97
C ILE A 263 24.64 53.17 -40.75
N LYS A 264 25.40 53.07 -41.84
CA LYS A 264 25.46 51.87 -42.68
C LYS A 264 26.08 50.68 -41.95
N GLU A 265 27.18 50.86 -41.23
CA GLU A 265 27.82 49.77 -40.48
C GLU A 265 26.90 49.29 -39.34
N GLU A 266 26.27 50.22 -38.63
CA GLU A 266 25.46 49.85 -37.48
C GLU A 266 24.12 49.21 -37.87
N ASN A 267 23.55 49.59 -39.02
CA ASN A 267 22.45 48.87 -39.64
C ASN A 267 22.85 47.44 -40.06
N ARG A 268 24.06 47.27 -40.63
CA ARG A 268 24.60 45.93 -40.95
C ARG A 268 24.74 45.08 -39.67
N ARG A 269 25.22 45.67 -38.59
CA ARG A 269 25.36 45.01 -37.28
C ARG A 269 24.02 44.58 -36.70
N MET A 270 23.02 45.45 -36.71
CA MET A 270 21.66 45.14 -36.27
C MET A 270 21.04 43.98 -37.07
N ASN A 271 21.19 43.98 -38.39
CA ASN A 271 20.70 42.87 -39.23
C ASN A 271 21.34 41.53 -38.85
N LYS A 272 22.65 41.51 -38.54
CA LYS A 272 23.32 40.30 -38.05
C LYS A 272 22.75 39.79 -36.72
N HIS A 273 22.40 40.70 -35.80
CA HIS A 273 21.72 40.32 -34.54
C HIS A 273 20.34 39.72 -34.80
N VAL A 274 19.55 40.32 -35.70
CA VAL A 274 18.23 39.80 -36.10
C VAL A 274 18.33 38.40 -36.70
N GLU A 275 19.29 38.17 -37.59
CA GLU A 275 19.49 36.87 -38.22
C GLU A 275 19.91 35.79 -37.21
N THR A 276 20.77 36.16 -36.25
CA THR A 276 21.16 35.28 -35.13
C THR A 276 19.95 34.88 -34.27
N ILE A 277 19.04 35.82 -33.99
CA ILE A 277 17.81 35.55 -33.24
C ILE A 277 16.87 34.62 -34.02
N LEU A 278 16.72 34.86 -35.33
CA LEU A 278 15.88 34.03 -36.20
C LEU A 278 16.40 32.58 -36.26
N GLN A 279 17.72 32.40 -36.38
CA GLN A 279 18.36 31.08 -36.35
C GLN A 279 18.11 30.37 -35.01
N ALA A 280 18.28 31.06 -33.88
CA ALA A 280 18.01 30.49 -32.56
C ALA A 280 16.54 30.05 -32.40
N ALA A 281 15.58 30.85 -32.90
CA ALA A 281 14.16 30.52 -32.85
C ALA A 281 13.81 29.29 -33.71
N LEU A 282 14.44 29.13 -34.88
CA LEU A 282 14.27 27.96 -35.75
C LEU A 282 14.82 26.69 -35.10
N MET A 283 15.98 26.78 -34.44
CA MET A 283 16.57 25.65 -33.69
C MET A 283 15.68 25.20 -32.53
N GLU A 284 15.13 26.12 -31.73
CA GLU A 284 14.21 25.76 -30.63
C GLU A 284 12.96 25.03 -31.16
N LYS A 285 12.41 25.49 -32.31
CA LYS A 285 11.25 24.84 -32.94
C LYS A 285 11.57 23.43 -33.45
N GLN A 286 12.76 23.22 -34.03
CA GLN A 286 13.20 21.89 -34.48
C GLN A 286 13.42 20.92 -33.31
N GLU A 287 14.05 21.37 -32.21
CA GLU A 287 14.23 20.55 -31.01
C GLU A 287 12.88 20.11 -30.40
N LEU A 288 11.90 21.01 -30.36
CA LEU A 288 10.56 20.71 -29.88
C LEU A 288 9.85 19.66 -30.75
N ASN A 289 9.98 19.76 -32.07
CA ASN A 289 9.44 18.77 -33.00
C ASN A 289 10.11 17.40 -32.86
N LEU A 290 11.45 17.36 -32.67
CA LEU A 290 12.19 16.13 -32.43
C LEU A 290 11.76 15.46 -31.12
N LYS A 291 11.64 16.21 -30.00
CA LYS A 291 11.12 15.69 -28.74
C LYS A 291 9.70 15.13 -28.91
N LYS A 292 8.79 15.88 -29.54
CA LYS A 292 7.41 15.43 -29.77
C LYS A 292 7.34 14.12 -30.56
N ARG A 293 8.20 13.96 -31.57
CA ARG A 293 8.30 12.74 -32.36
C ARG A 293 8.78 11.55 -31.51
N ILE A 294 9.81 11.74 -30.68
CA ILE A 294 10.36 10.69 -29.79
C ILE A 294 9.31 10.20 -28.78
N TYR A 295 8.58 11.11 -28.13
CA TYR A 295 7.51 10.75 -27.20
C TYR A 295 6.38 9.97 -27.89
N THR A 296 6.03 10.36 -29.12
CA THR A 296 5.00 9.64 -29.90
C THR A 296 5.46 8.23 -30.23
N SER A 297 6.70 8.04 -30.69
CA SER A 297 7.25 6.70 -30.97
C SER A 297 7.39 5.83 -29.72
N MET A 298 7.68 6.41 -28.56
CA MET A 298 7.81 5.67 -27.30
C MET A 298 6.45 5.18 -26.77
N ILE A 299 5.39 5.96 -26.96
CA ILE A 299 4.02 5.54 -26.62
C ILE A 299 3.60 4.35 -27.49
N TRP A 300 3.85 4.42 -28.80
CA TRP A 300 3.56 3.31 -29.73
C TRP A 300 4.31 2.01 -29.39
N PHE A 301 5.51 2.10 -28.83
CA PHE A 301 6.33 0.94 -28.45
C PHE A 301 5.91 0.28 -27.12
N VAL A 302 5.16 0.99 -26.27
CA VAL A 302 4.67 0.48 -24.97
C VAL A 302 3.22 -0.02 -25.09
N THR A 303 2.49 0.39 -26.11
CA THR A 303 1.11 -0.03 -26.38
C THR A 303 0.99 -1.22 -27.35
N TRP A 304 2.08 -1.90 -27.68
CA TRP A 304 2.11 -3.07 -28.56
C TRP A 304 3.02 -4.17 -28.01
#